data_AF-A0A7S3LRA7-F1
#
_entry.id   AF-A0A7S3LRA7-F1
#
_cell.length_a   1.000
_cell.length_b   1.000
_cell.length_c   1.000
_cell.angle_alpha   90.00
_cell.angle_beta   90.00
_cell.angle_gamma   90.00
#
_symmetry.space_group_name_H-M   'P 1'
#
loop_
_entity.id
_entity.type
_entity.pdbx_description
1 polymer ?
#
loop_
_entity_poly.entity_id
_entity_poly.type
_entity_poly.pdbx_seq_one_letter_code
_entity_poly.pdbx_strand_id
1 'polypeptide(L)'
;MSPTKDSVSTALGGPGTFIGQYKNGVVALKLREPVKGKHKLNKMKLPSPMQDEEVHGPILLIKMDNASEPLDFTLSDFELEFGKVESQPSNDSDSEFDGSDIESEESQSGSEESHSGSDDDNCVPPEFASMIQSMLKTSGPIVDIVVVAENGKLTQQKVDMSPMKNSVSTTLGGPATFIGQYKNGVVALKLREPVKGKHKINKMKLPSPMHEEEVHGPILLIKMDKNSEPLDFTVSDFELEFRKKKRKWSLNSGNKENNLNNCTSLSLTGSSRRIS
;
A
#
# COMPACT_ATOMS: atom_id res chain seq x y z
N MET A 1 -27.19 13.83 -26.69
CA MET A 1 -26.38 14.31 -25.56
C MET A 1 -25.39 13.20 -25.27
N SER A 2 -24.10 13.45 -25.51
CA SER A 2 -23.03 12.46 -25.28
C SER A 2 -22.88 12.23 -23.78
N PRO A 3 -22.92 10.97 -23.30
CA PRO A 3 -22.68 10.66 -21.90
C PRO A 3 -21.26 11.11 -21.51
N THR A 4 -21.18 11.76 -20.36
CA THR A 4 -19.94 12.30 -19.81
C THR A 4 -19.06 11.13 -19.38
N LYS A 5 -17.82 11.10 -19.87
CA LYS A 5 -16.80 10.12 -19.49
C LYS A 5 -16.50 10.27 -18.00
N ASP A 6 -17.13 9.46 -17.16
CA ASP A 6 -17.02 9.55 -15.71
C ASP A 6 -15.69 8.95 -15.23
N SER A 7 -14.64 9.77 -15.28
CA SER A 7 -13.30 9.43 -14.79
C SER A 7 -13.31 8.96 -13.31
N VAL A 8 -12.27 8.24 -12.87
CA VAL A 8 -12.07 7.88 -11.44
C VAL A 8 -12.12 9.13 -10.57
N SER A 9 -11.59 10.25 -11.09
CA SER A 9 -11.68 11.55 -10.44
C SER A 9 -13.11 12.12 -10.39
N THR A 10 -13.95 11.80 -11.35
CA THR A 10 -15.38 12.16 -11.32
C THR A 10 -16.10 11.35 -10.25
N ALA A 11 -15.89 10.02 -10.22
CA ALA A 11 -16.50 9.13 -9.23
C ALA A 11 -16.09 9.48 -7.79
N LEU A 12 -14.83 9.87 -7.58
CA LEU A 12 -14.35 10.31 -6.27
C LEU A 12 -14.65 11.79 -5.98
N GLY A 13 -15.00 12.60 -6.99
CA GLY A 13 -15.16 14.05 -6.84
C GLY A 13 -13.83 14.82 -6.72
N GLY A 14 -12.73 14.23 -7.18
CA GLY A 14 -11.36 14.76 -7.14
C GLY A 14 -10.30 13.67 -7.39
N PRO A 15 -9.00 14.02 -7.40
CA PRO A 15 -7.93 13.04 -7.60
C PRO A 15 -7.95 11.95 -6.52
N GLY A 16 -7.86 10.70 -6.97
CA GLY A 16 -7.83 9.53 -6.09
C GLY A 16 -6.42 9.20 -5.57
N THR A 17 -6.36 8.55 -4.42
CA THR A 17 -5.17 7.90 -3.89
C THR A 17 -5.51 6.48 -3.45
N PHE A 18 -4.58 5.56 -3.66
CA PHE A 18 -4.70 4.18 -3.21
C PHE A 18 -4.61 4.10 -1.69
N ILE A 19 -5.51 3.34 -1.07
CA ILE A 19 -5.52 3.05 0.37
C ILE A 19 -4.81 1.73 0.63
N GLY A 20 -5.16 0.70 -0.14
CA GLY A 20 -4.69 -0.65 0.07
C GLY A 20 -5.36 -1.65 -0.86
N GLN A 21 -4.94 -2.91 -0.75
CA GLN A 21 -5.53 -4.03 -1.48
C GLN A 21 -5.84 -5.17 -0.52
N TYR A 22 -7.03 -5.74 -0.65
CA TYR A 22 -7.50 -6.92 0.07
C TYR A 22 -6.93 -8.20 -0.57
N LYS A 23 -6.92 -9.29 0.22
CA LYS A 23 -6.34 -10.58 -0.20
C LYS A 23 -7.03 -11.18 -1.43
N ASN A 24 -8.31 -10.86 -1.62
CA ASN A 24 -9.14 -11.29 -2.75
C ASN A 24 -8.97 -10.43 -4.01
N GLY A 25 -7.99 -9.52 -4.05
CA GLY A 25 -7.71 -8.69 -5.20
C GLY A 25 -8.48 -7.37 -5.25
N VAL A 26 -9.37 -7.09 -4.30
CA VAL A 26 -10.10 -5.80 -4.24
C VAL A 26 -9.16 -4.67 -3.82
N VAL A 27 -9.11 -3.62 -4.62
CA VAL A 27 -8.33 -2.41 -4.41
C VAL A 27 -9.25 -1.30 -3.92
N ALA A 28 -8.85 -0.62 -2.85
CA ALA A 28 -9.58 0.53 -2.31
C ALA A 28 -8.86 1.85 -2.62
N LEU A 29 -9.63 2.83 -3.11
CA LEU A 29 -9.18 4.19 -3.36
C LEU A 29 -10.03 5.20 -2.58
N LYS A 30 -9.39 6.26 -2.09
CA LYS A 30 -10.03 7.44 -1.50
C LYS A 30 -9.66 8.70 -2.25
N LEU A 31 -10.35 9.78 -1.97
CA LEU A 31 -9.90 11.12 -2.33
C LEU A 31 -8.54 11.44 -1.71
N ARG A 32 -7.62 11.91 -2.54
CA ARG A 32 -6.28 12.35 -2.11
C ARG A 32 -6.36 13.58 -1.21
N GLU A 33 -7.14 14.58 -1.63
CA GLU A 33 -7.29 15.86 -0.93
C GLU A 33 -8.78 16.15 -0.69
N PRO A 34 -9.36 15.63 0.40
CA PRO A 34 -10.74 15.96 0.74
C PRO A 34 -10.87 17.44 1.11
N VAL A 35 -11.80 18.13 0.47
CA VAL A 35 -12.06 19.55 0.75
C VAL A 35 -12.85 19.66 2.06
N LYS A 36 -12.25 20.27 3.09
CA LYS A 36 -12.90 20.50 4.40
C LYS A 36 -14.24 21.23 4.21
N GLY A 37 -15.29 20.70 4.82
CA GLY A 37 -16.66 21.23 4.71
C GLY A 37 -17.45 20.70 3.50
N LYS A 38 -16.78 20.30 2.42
CA LYS A 38 -17.42 19.67 1.25
C LYS A 38 -17.49 18.15 1.40
N HIS A 39 -16.40 17.52 1.81
CA HIS A 39 -16.29 16.06 1.90
C HIS A 39 -16.37 15.64 3.37
N LYS A 40 -17.53 15.10 3.76
CA LYS A 40 -17.79 14.58 5.12
C LYS A 40 -17.05 13.26 5.34
N LEU A 41 -16.78 12.91 6.59
CA LEU A 41 -16.23 11.61 6.95
C LEU A 41 -17.20 10.52 6.46
N ASN A 42 -16.67 9.52 5.76
CA ASN A 42 -17.43 8.39 5.29
C ASN A 42 -17.82 7.53 6.51
N LYS A 43 -19.10 7.21 6.64
CA LYS A 43 -19.62 6.39 7.74
C LYS A 43 -19.22 4.92 7.59
N MET A 44 -18.94 4.48 6.36
CA MET A 44 -18.49 3.12 6.09
C MET A 44 -17.06 2.96 6.58
N LYS A 45 -16.87 2.11 7.60
CA LYS A 45 -15.54 1.68 8.00
C LYS A 45 -15.06 0.60 7.06
N LEU A 46 -13.85 0.74 6.56
CA LEU A 46 -13.21 -0.32 5.79
C LEU A 46 -12.93 -1.50 6.71
N PRO A 47 -13.09 -2.74 6.23
CA PRO A 47 -12.68 -3.92 6.99
C PRO A 47 -11.16 -4.09 6.98
N SER A 48 -10.69 -5.02 7.81
CA SER A 48 -9.27 -5.34 7.96
C SER A 48 -8.63 -5.72 6.62
N PRO A 49 -7.42 -5.19 6.30
CA PRO A 49 -6.47 -4.50 7.19
C PRO A 49 -6.65 -2.97 7.29
N MET A 50 -7.67 -2.38 6.66
CA MET A 50 -7.80 -0.91 6.51
C MET A 50 -8.76 -0.28 7.53
N GLN A 51 -9.05 -0.96 8.65
CA GLN A 51 -10.09 -0.52 9.59
C GLN A 51 -9.83 0.82 10.30
N ASP A 52 -8.56 1.22 10.34
CA ASP A 52 -8.12 2.44 11.00
C ASP A 52 -8.02 3.62 10.01
N GLU A 53 -8.32 3.41 8.73
CA GLU A 53 -8.26 4.46 7.71
C GLU A 53 -9.49 5.36 7.74
N GLU A 54 -9.26 6.63 8.05
CA GLU A 54 -10.26 7.68 7.92
C GLU A 54 -10.38 8.10 6.45
N VAL A 55 -11.57 7.88 5.88
CA VAL A 55 -11.88 8.29 4.51
C VAL A 55 -12.89 9.42 4.54
N HIS A 56 -12.54 10.54 3.91
CA HIS A 56 -13.46 11.65 3.70
C HIS A 56 -13.97 11.64 2.26
N GLY A 57 -15.29 11.61 2.10
CA GLY A 57 -15.95 11.46 0.80
C GLY A 57 -16.10 10.00 0.35
N PRO A 58 -16.39 9.77 -0.94
CA PRO A 58 -16.63 8.43 -1.47
C PRO A 58 -15.38 7.54 -1.40
N ILE A 59 -15.62 6.23 -1.27
CA ILE A 59 -14.63 5.17 -1.39
C ILE A 59 -14.91 4.48 -2.71
N LEU A 60 -13.87 4.22 -3.51
CA LEU A 60 -13.96 3.44 -4.72
C LEU A 60 -13.30 2.08 -4.49
N LEU A 61 -14.04 1.01 -4.76
CA LEU A 61 -13.55 -0.37 -4.69
C LEU A 61 -13.49 -0.97 -6.09
N ILE A 62 -12.38 -1.60 -6.44
CA ILE A 62 -12.16 -2.21 -7.76
C ILE A 62 -11.62 -3.62 -7.53
N LYS A 63 -12.33 -4.65 -7.99
CA LYS A 63 -11.82 -6.02 -7.96
C LYS A 63 -10.89 -6.24 -9.15
N MET A 64 -9.73 -6.82 -8.91
CA MET A 64 -8.78 -7.21 -9.96
C MET A 64 -8.48 -8.69 -9.86
N ASP A 65 -8.30 -9.33 -11.00
CA ASP A 65 -7.84 -10.70 -11.07
C ASP A 65 -6.30 -10.79 -10.89
N ASN A 66 -5.77 -12.01 -11.03
CA ASN A 66 -4.33 -12.24 -10.92
C ASN A 66 -3.51 -11.68 -12.11
N ALA A 67 -4.16 -11.38 -13.23
CA ALA A 67 -3.56 -10.74 -14.41
C ALA A 67 -3.62 -9.20 -14.34
N SER A 68 -4.17 -8.64 -13.26
CA SER A 68 -4.42 -7.19 -13.10
C SER A 68 -5.49 -6.64 -14.06
N GLU A 69 -6.37 -7.51 -14.54
CA GLU A 69 -7.58 -7.12 -15.26
C GLU A 69 -8.70 -6.86 -14.24
N PRO A 70 -9.44 -5.75 -14.38
CA PRO A 70 -10.54 -5.47 -13.49
C PRO A 70 -11.68 -6.46 -13.75
N LEU A 71 -12.21 -7.00 -12.67
CA LEU A 71 -13.37 -7.85 -12.65
C LEU A 71 -14.59 -7.08 -12.19
N ASP A 72 -15.76 -7.57 -12.58
CA ASP A 72 -17.03 -7.08 -12.08
C ASP A 72 -17.06 -7.24 -10.56
N PHE A 73 -17.42 -6.16 -9.89
CA PHE A 73 -17.50 -6.11 -8.44
C PHE A 73 -18.87 -5.55 -8.05
N THR A 74 -19.77 -6.45 -7.72
CA THR A 74 -21.17 -6.12 -7.42
C THR A 74 -21.35 -5.76 -5.94
N LEU A 75 -22.48 -5.12 -5.62
CA LEU A 75 -22.86 -4.89 -4.21
C LEU A 75 -23.01 -6.21 -3.44
N SER A 76 -23.46 -7.27 -4.12
CA SER A 76 -23.56 -8.60 -3.52
C SER A 76 -22.18 -9.17 -3.20
N ASP A 77 -21.19 -8.99 -4.09
CA ASP A 77 -19.80 -9.37 -3.80
C ASP A 77 -19.26 -8.59 -2.61
N PHE A 78 -19.57 -7.29 -2.53
CA PHE A 78 -19.18 -6.46 -1.39
C PHE A 78 -19.82 -6.97 -0.08
N GLU A 79 -21.11 -7.26 -0.05
CA GLU A 79 -21.80 -7.78 1.14
C GLU A 79 -21.30 -9.17 1.55
N LEU A 80 -20.98 -10.04 0.57
CA LEU A 80 -20.40 -11.35 0.83
C LEU A 80 -18.98 -11.24 1.39
N GLU A 81 -18.17 -10.33 0.86
CA GLU A 81 -16.75 -10.20 1.22
C GLU A 81 -16.54 -9.40 2.51
N PHE A 82 -17.41 -8.42 2.78
CA PHE A 82 -17.23 -7.44 3.86
C PHE A 82 -18.37 -7.42 4.88
N GLY A 83 -19.41 -8.24 4.67
CA GLY A 83 -20.60 -8.31 5.51
C GLY A 83 -21.63 -7.25 5.16
N LYS A 84 -22.88 -7.45 5.62
CA LYS A 84 -23.91 -6.41 5.52
C LYS A 84 -23.48 -5.20 6.34
N VAL A 85 -23.22 -4.09 5.65
CA VAL A 85 -23.06 -2.80 6.30
C VAL A 85 -24.44 -2.41 6.79
N GLU A 86 -24.64 -2.46 8.11
CA GLU A 86 -25.85 -1.96 8.73
C GLU A 86 -25.89 -0.44 8.48
N SER A 87 -26.63 -0.04 7.45
CA SER A 87 -26.93 1.36 7.21
C SER A 87 -27.79 1.82 8.38
N GLN A 88 -27.15 2.40 9.39
CA GLN A 88 -27.86 3.04 10.49
C GLN A 88 -28.86 4.04 9.86
N PRO A 89 -30.17 3.91 10.13
CA PRO A 89 -31.16 4.80 9.56
C PRO A 89 -30.80 6.23 9.90
N SER A 90 -30.86 7.10 8.90
CA SER A 90 -30.80 8.55 9.13
C SER A 90 -32.00 8.94 9.97
N ASN A 91 -31.81 9.02 11.29
CA ASN A 91 -32.74 9.65 12.20
C ASN A 91 -32.71 11.16 11.97
N ASP A 92 -33.41 11.61 10.93
CA ASP A 92 -33.84 12.98 10.76
C ASP A 92 -35.36 12.96 10.50
N SER A 93 -36.13 12.72 11.55
CA SER A 93 -37.51 13.21 11.69
C SER A 93 -38.04 12.93 13.08
N ASP A 94 -38.24 14.00 13.84
CA ASP A 94 -39.02 14.03 15.06
C ASP A 94 -40.45 13.53 14.79
N SER A 95 -40.84 12.43 15.44
CA SER A 95 -42.24 12.17 15.74
C SER A 95 -42.32 11.30 16.99
N GLU A 96 -42.81 11.89 18.07
CA GLU A 96 -43.30 11.19 19.25
C GLU A 96 -44.41 10.21 18.80
N PHE A 97 -44.19 8.92 18.99
CA PHE A 97 -45.27 7.94 18.89
C PHE A 97 -45.14 6.89 20.00
N ASP A 98 -46.24 6.78 20.73
CA ASP A 98 -46.42 6.02 21.95
C ASP A 98 -46.79 4.55 21.63
N GLY A 99 -46.23 3.65 22.43
CA GLY A 99 -46.88 2.42 22.90
C GLY A 99 -47.24 1.35 21.88
N SER A 100 -46.54 0.20 21.95
CA SER A 100 -47.12 -0.99 22.60
C SER A 100 -46.18 -2.20 22.46
N ASP A 101 -46.07 -2.93 23.56
CA ASP A 101 -45.47 -4.25 23.70
C ASP A 101 -45.93 -5.26 22.63
N ILE A 102 -45.04 -6.11 22.15
CA ILE A 102 -45.38 -7.51 21.85
C ILE A 102 -44.14 -8.40 21.94
N GLU A 103 -44.36 -9.54 22.58
CA GLU A 103 -43.39 -10.50 23.04
C GLU A 103 -42.82 -11.37 21.91
N SER A 104 -41.60 -11.84 22.19
CA SER A 104 -40.86 -13.00 21.66
C SER A 104 -41.71 -14.11 21.05
N GLU A 105 -41.23 -14.74 19.97
CA GLU A 105 -41.06 -16.20 19.87
C GLU A 105 -39.93 -16.58 18.89
N GLU A 106 -39.21 -17.63 19.26
CA GLU A 106 -38.17 -18.32 18.49
C GLU A 106 -38.78 -19.13 17.33
N SER A 107 -38.01 -19.37 16.26
CA SER A 107 -37.55 -20.73 15.87
C SER A 107 -37.24 -20.89 14.36
N GLN A 108 -36.05 -21.48 14.15
CA GLN A 108 -35.68 -22.53 13.20
C GLN A 108 -35.96 -22.46 11.68
N SER A 109 -34.87 -22.84 10.99
CA SER A 109 -34.80 -23.82 9.88
C SER A 109 -35.02 -23.35 8.43
N GLY A 110 -33.90 -23.36 7.70
CA GLY A 110 -33.71 -24.16 6.48
C GLY A 110 -34.75 -24.09 5.37
N SER A 111 -34.36 -23.51 4.24
CA SER A 111 -34.70 -24.05 2.92
C SER A 111 -33.65 -23.63 1.89
N GLU A 112 -33.13 -24.65 1.21
CA GLU A 112 -32.43 -24.53 -0.05
C GLU A 112 -33.49 -24.16 -1.11
N GLU A 113 -33.31 -23.06 -1.82
CA GLU A 113 -33.99 -22.85 -3.10
C GLU A 113 -32.98 -22.45 -4.17
N SER A 114 -32.73 -23.41 -5.04
CA SER A 114 -32.26 -23.22 -6.41
C SER A 114 -33.22 -22.29 -7.15
N HIS A 115 -32.74 -21.12 -7.57
CA HIS A 115 -33.35 -20.35 -8.64
C HIS A 115 -32.36 -20.19 -9.78
N SER A 116 -32.58 -21.02 -10.80
CA SER A 116 -32.13 -20.81 -12.17
C SER A 116 -32.87 -19.59 -12.73
N GLY A 117 -32.19 -18.45 -12.76
CA GLY A 117 -32.61 -17.24 -13.47
C GLY A 117 -31.56 -16.90 -14.52
N SER A 118 -31.97 -16.99 -15.78
CA SER A 118 -31.25 -16.70 -17.00
C SER A 118 -30.78 -15.25 -17.10
N ASP A 119 -29.51 -15.10 -17.50
CA ASP A 119 -28.95 -14.17 -18.49
C ASP A 119 -29.27 -12.66 -18.42
N ASP A 120 -28.16 -11.91 -18.33
CA ASP A 120 -27.89 -10.68 -19.10
C ASP A 120 -28.32 -9.29 -18.60
N ASP A 121 -28.25 -8.98 -17.30
CA ASP A 121 -28.47 -7.59 -16.83
C ASP A 121 -27.51 -7.11 -15.73
N ASN A 122 -26.21 -7.39 -15.84
CA ASN A 122 -25.18 -6.60 -15.12
C ASN A 122 -23.83 -6.59 -15.85
N CYS A 123 -23.86 -6.38 -17.16
CA CYS A 123 -22.66 -6.06 -17.93
C CYS A 123 -22.17 -4.67 -17.48
N VAL A 124 -20.89 -4.55 -17.10
CA VAL A 124 -20.24 -3.25 -16.93
C VAL A 124 -20.63 -2.38 -18.12
N PRO A 125 -21.24 -1.19 -17.89
CA PRO A 125 -21.72 -0.39 -19.00
C PRO A 125 -20.57 -0.23 -19.99
N PRO A 126 -20.79 -0.42 -21.30
CA PRO A 126 -19.71 -0.47 -22.30
C PRO A 126 -18.79 0.78 -22.25
N GLU A 127 -19.28 1.88 -21.68
CA GLU A 127 -18.53 3.08 -21.36
C GLU A 127 -17.45 2.91 -20.28
N PHE A 128 -17.74 2.16 -19.21
CA PHE A 128 -16.79 1.81 -18.16
C PHE A 128 -15.71 0.84 -18.67
N ALA A 129 -16.08 -0.14 -19.49
CA ALA A 129 -15.12 -1.03 -20.14
C ALA A 129 -14.17 -0.23 -21.07
N SER A 130 -14.73 0.70 -21.86
CA SER A 130 -13.92 1.61 -22.69
C SER A 130 -13.02 2.52 -21.86
N MET A 131 -13.47 2.97 -20.68
CA MET A 131 -12.70 3.82 -19.80
C MET A 131 -11.52 3.07 -19.16
N ILE A 132 -11.75 1.87 -18.64
CA ILE A 132 -10.70 0.99 -18.12
C ILE A 132 -9.67 0.72 -19.21
N GLN A 133 -10.13 0.37 -20.42
CA GLN A 133 -9.24 0.17 -21.55
C GLN A 133 -8.43 1.44 -21.88
N SER A 134 -9.00 2.63 -21.73
CA SER A 134 -8.27 3.89 -21.94
C SER A 134 -7.21 4.16 -20.85
N MET A 135 -7.50 3.83 -19.58
CA MET A 135 -6.53 3.95 -18.49
C MET A 135 -5.41 2.93 -18.64
N LEU A 136 -5.73 1.70 -19.04
CA LEU A 136 -4.72 0.68 -19.33
C LEU A 136 -3.86 1.12 -20.52
N LYS A 137 -4.45 1.63 -21.62
CA LYS A 137 -3.69 2.10 -22.80
C LYS A 137 -2.88 3.38 -22.59
N THR A 138 -3.01 4.04 -21.44
CA THR A 138 -2.24 5.25 -21.15
C THR A 138 -0.77 4.88 -20.94
N SER A 139 0.11 5.47 -21.76
CA SER A 139 1.56 5.30 -21.60
C SER A 139 1.99 5.90 -20.27
N GLY A 140 2.59 5.08 -19.41
CA GLY A 140 3.24 5.54 -18.18
C GLY A 140 4.65 6.09 -18.48
N PRO A 141 5.23 6.83 -17.53
CA PRO A 141 6.60 7.31 -17.66
C PRO A 141 7.59 6.14 -17.54
N ILE A 142 8.74 6.29 -18.21
CA ILE A 142 9.89 5.41 -18.03
C ILE A 142 10.80 6.04 -16.98
N VAL A 143 10.94 5.38 -15.84
CA VAL A 143 11.73 5.89 -14.72
C VAL A 143 12.78 4.89 -14.26
N ASP A 144 13.84 5.40 -13.65
CA ASP A 144 14.80 4.59 -12.92
C ASP A 144 14.21 4.14 -11.58
N ILE A 145 14.36 2.86 -11.27
CA ILE A 145 13.97 2.27 -9.99
C ILE A 145 15.12 1.49 -9.38
N VAL A 146 15.05 1.24 -8.07
CA VAL A 146 16.05 0.46 -7.35
C VAL A 146 15.49 -0.91 -7.00
N VAL A 147 16.21 -1.96 -7.40
CA VAL A 147 15.96 -3.35 -7.01
C VAL A 147 17.03 -3.76 -5.99
N VAL A 148 16.57 -4.32 -4.88
CA VAL A 148 17.43 -4.97 -3.89
C VAL A 148 17.35 -6.47 -4.14
N ALA A 149 18.41 -7.05 -4.71
CA ALA A 149 18.48 -8.49 -4.93
C ALA A 149 18.54 -9.25 -3.58
N GLU A 150 18.18 -10.53 -3.59
CA GLU A 150 18.17 -11.40 -2.38
C GLU A 150 19.53 -11.45 -1.66
N ASN A 151 20.63 -11.27 -2.40
CA ASN A 151 21.98 -11.23 -1.85
C ASN A 151 22.34 -9.89 -1.18
N GLY A 152 21.42 -8.90 -1.18
CA GLY A 152 21.60 -7.55 -0.66
C GLY A 152 22.28 -6.58 -1.64
N LYS A 153 22.52 -6.98 -2.89
CA LYS A 153 23.07 -6.09 -3.92
C LYS A 153 21.97 -5.14 -4.42
N LEU A 154 22.31 -3.86 -4.49
CA LEU A 154 21.47 -2.83 -5.11
C LEU A 154 21.74 -2.79 -6.61
N THR A 155 20.69 -2.80 -7.41
CA THR A 155 20.76 -2.62 -8.87
C THR A 155 19.73 -1.59 -9.30
N GLN A 156 20.12 -0.75 -10.24
CA GLN A 156 19.21 0.20 -10.88
C GLN A 156 18.65 -0.40 -12.16
N GLN A 157 17.38 -0.17 -12.44
CA GLN A 157 16.74 -0.60 -13.67
C GLN A 157 15.82 0.51 -14.19
N LYS A 158 15.84 0.75 -15.51
CA LYS A 158 14.82 1.57 -16.15
C LYS A 158 13.57 0.73 -16.38
N VAL A 159 12.45 1.22 -15.88
CA VAL A 159 11.18 0.52 -15.93
C VAL A 159 10.10 1.44 -16.48
N ASP A 160 9.34 0.89 -17.42
CA ASP A 160 8.14 1.53 -17.94
C ASP A 160 6.98 1.26 -16.98
N MET A 161 6.43 2.34 -16.42
CA MET A 161 5.34 2.31 -15.44
C MET A 161 3.96 2.32 -16.10
N SER A 162 3.88 2.07 -17.41
CA SER A 162 2.62 1.84 -18.12
C SER A 162 1.86 0.67 -17.49
N PRO A 163 0.57 0.83 -17.13
CA PRO A 163 -0.23 -0.22 -16.49
C PRO A 163 -0.23 -1.55 -17.26
N MET A 164 -0.24 -1.51 -18.61
CA MET A 164 -0.25 -2.74 -19.43
C MET A 164 1.03 -3.56 -19.37
N LYS A 165 2.18 -2.95 -19.10
CA LYS A 165 3.45 -3.68 -19.16
C LYS A 165 3.70 -4.56 -17.94
N ASN A 166 2.97 -4.31 -16.84
CA ASN A 166 3.13 -5.02 -15.57
C ASN A 166 4.61 -5.18 -15.14
N SER A 167 5.43 -4.17 -15.45
CA SER A 167 6.88 -4.26 -15.35
C SER A 167 7.35 -4.51 -13.91
N VAL A 168 6.57 -4.08 -12.92
CA VAL A 168 6.81 -4.32 -11.49
C VAL A 168 6.82 -5.82 -11.18
N SER A 169 5.78 -6.53 -11.62
CA SER A 169 5.67 -7.98 -11.38
C SER A 169 6.73 -8.75 -12.17
N THR A 170 7.04 -8.32 -13.40
CA THR A 170 8.13 -8.90 -14.20
C THR A 170 9.49 -8.72 -13.50
N THR A 171 9.75 -7.56 -12.92
CA THR A 171 11.01 -7.25 -12.23
C THR A 171 11.17 -8.07 -10.95
N LEU A 172 10.09 -8.26 -10.20
CA LEU A 172 10.10 -9.10 -8.98
C LEU A 172 10.04 -10.60 -9.30
N GLY A 173 9.63 -10.99 -10.51
CA GLY A 173 9.47 -12.38 -10.93
C GLY A 173 8.17 -13.04 -10.46
N GLY A 174 7.14 -12.24 -10.18
CA GLY A 174 5.83 -12.69 -9.71
C GLY A 174 4.95 -11.54 -9.21
N PRO A 175 3.72 -11.82 -8.74
CA PRO A 175 2.80 -10.81 -8.23
C PRO A 175 3.41 -10.02 -7.08
N ALA A 176 3.32 -8.69 -7.17
CA ALA A 176 3.84 -7.79 -6.15
C ALA A 176 2.81 -7.48 -5.06
N THR A 177 3.29 -7.17 -3.87
CA THR A 177 2.51 -6.56 -2.79
C THR A 177 3.33 -5.46 -2.12
N PHE A 178 2.62 -4.51 -1.53
CA PHE A 178 3.21 -3.36 -0.85
C PHE A 178 3.69 -3.74 0.54
N ILE A 179 4.86 -3.23 0.92
CA ILE A 179 5.37 -3.30 2.30
C ILE A 179 4.99 -2.01 3.04
N GLY A 180 5.24 -0.87 2.40
CA GLY A 180 5.13 0.43 3.05
C GLY A 180 5.61 1.58 2.17
N GLN A 181 5.39 2.80 2.63
CA GLN A 181 5.92 4.03 2.04
C GLN A 181 6.72 4.84 3.06
N TYR A 182 7.87 5.35 2.64
CA TYR A 182 8.70 6.27 3.41
C TYR A 182 8.18 7.71 3.29
N LYS A 183 8.47 8.55 4.30
CA LYS A 183 8.01 9.96 4.35
C LYS A 183 8.44 10.81 3.14
N ASN A 184 9.45 10.39 2.40
CA ASN A 184 9.96 11.06 1.21
C ASN A 184 9.35 10.52 -0.10
N GLY A 185 8.28 9.72 -0.02
CA GLY A 185 7.55 9.21 -1.18
C GLY A 185 8.09 7.91 -1.76
N VAL A 186 9.14 7.31 -1.17
CA VAL A 186 9.67 6.01 -1.62
C VAL A 186 8.75 4.88 -1.17
N VAL A 187 8.24 4.12 -2.11
CA VAL A 187 7.38 2.95 -1.94
C VAL A 187 8.22 1.68 -2.02
N ALA A 188 8.03 0.78 -1.07
CA ALA A 188 8.67 -0.54 -1.04
C ALA A 188 7.67 -1.65 -1.37
N LEU A 189 8.05 -2.52 -2.30
CA LEU A 189 7.24 -3.66 -2.76
C LEU A 189 8.04 -4.96 -2.63
N LYS A 190 7.33 -6.06 -2.35
CA LYS A 190 7.85 -7.44 -2.30
C LYS A 190 6.98 -8.37 -3.14
N LEU A 191 7.41 -9.61 -3.30
CA LEU A 191 6.53 -10.67 -3.80
C LEU A 191 5.38 -10.93 -2.82
N ARG A 192 4.16 -11.01 -3.34
CA ARG A 192 2.95 -11.35 -2.57
C ARG A 192 3.03 -12.78 -2.05
N GLU A 193 3.35 -13.71 -2.95
CA GLU A 193 3.44 -15.14 -2.68
C GLU A 193 4.79 -15.67 -3.19
N PRO A 194 5.86 -15.56 -2.39
CA PRO A 194 7.16 -16.08 -2.77
C PRO A 194 7.09 -17.62 -2.84
N VAL A 195 7.48 -18.18 -3.97
CA VAL A 195 7.55 -19.64 -4.16
C VAL A 195 8.53 -20.26 -3.16
N LYS A 196 8.02 -21.16 -2.31
CA LYS A 196 8.82 -21.85 -1.28
C LYS A 196 10.01 -22.58 -1.91
N GLY A 197 11.20 -22.38 -1.35
CA GLY A 197 12.44 -22.99 -1.83
C GLY A 197 13.10 -22.29 -3.03
N LYS A 198 12.38 -21.40 -3.74
CA LYS A 198 12.94 -20.60 -4.85
C LYS A 198 13.57 -19.30 -4.33
N HIS A 199 12.92 -18.62 -3.39
CA HIS A 199 13.34 -17.32 -2.87
C HIS A 199 13.89 -17.43 -1.46
N LYS A 200 15.07 -16.85 -1.22
CA LYS A 200 15.68 -16.75 0.11
C LYS A 200 15.24 -15.46 0.80
N ILE A 201 15.37 -15.42 2.13
CA ILE A 201 15.22 -14.17 2.88
C ILE A 201 16.26 -13.17 2.36
N ASN A 202 15.82 -11.96 2.05
CA ASN A 202 16.68 -10.91 1.56
C ASN A 202 17.70 -10.54 2.64
N LYS A 203 18.98 -10.54 2.28
CA LYS A 203 20.07 -10.23 3.23
C LYS A 203 20.06 -8.77 3.67
N MET A 204 19.51 -7.87 2.86
CA MET A 204 19.42 -6.46 3.21
C MET A 204 18.10 -6.20 3.94
N LYS A 205 18.21 -5.78 5.20
CA LYS A 205 17.06 -5.24 5.93
C LYS A 205 16.70 -3.86 5.42
N LEU A 206 15.40 -3.60 5.30
CA LEU A 206 14.91 -2.29 4.97
C LEU A 206 15.25 -1.27 6.08
N PRO A 207 15.52 -0.01 5.73
CA PRO A 207 15.63 1.08 6.69
C PRO A 207 14.33 1.27 7.49
N SER A 208 14.45 1.81 8.70
CA SER A 208 13.31 2.24 9.53
C SER A 208 12.36 3.17 8.75
N PRO A 209 11.03 2.98 8.82
CA PRO A 209 10.32 2.15 9.81
C PRO A 209 10.21 0.65 9.47
N MET A 210 10.45 0.24 8.23
CA MET A 210 10.15 -1.12 7.73
C MET A 210 11.23 -2.17 8.08
N HIS A 211 12.09 -1.90 9.06
CA HIS A 211 13.25 -2.71 9.41
C HIS A 211 12.94 -4.07 10.05
N GLU A 212 11.71 -4.26 10.53
CA GLU A 212 11.21 -5.50 11.13
C GLU A 212 10.63 -6.45 10.07
N GLU A 213 10.33 -5.94 8.87
CA GLU A 213 9.73 -6.74 7.80
C GLU A 213 10.72 -7.79 7.27
N GLU A 214 10.34 -9.07 7.37
CA GLU A 214 11.06 -10.16 6.74
C GLU A 214 10.58 -10.32 5.29
N VAL A 215 11.46 -10.03 4.34
CA VAL A 215 11.14 -10.13 2.91
C VAL A 215 11.84 -11.33 2.30
N HIS A 216 11.07 -12.23 1.70
CA HIS A 216 11.58 -13.28 0.84
C HIS A 216 11.62 -12.80 -0.61
N GLY A 217 12.77 -12.95 -1.26
CA GLY A 217 12.96 -12.52 -2.64
C GLY A 217 13.52 -11.09 -2.79
N PRO A 218 13.51 -10.56 -4.01
CA PRO A 218 13.92 -9.19 -4.27
C PRO A 218 12.96 -8.17 -3.66
N ILE A 219 13.46 -6.98 -3.33
CA ILE A 219 12.65 -5.82 -2.93
C ILE A 219 12.73 -4.79 -4.04
N LEU A 220 11.60 -4.20 -4.40
CA LEU A 220 11.53 -3.10 -5.35
C LEU A 220 11.26 -1.79 -4.62
N LEU A 221 12.01 -0.75 -4.97
CA LEU A 221 11.85 0.59 -4.44
C LEU A 221 11.54 1.56 -5.58
N ILE A 222 10.42 2.27 -5.45
CA ILE A 222 9.93 3.23 -6.44
C ILE A 222 9.72 4.56 -5.73
N LYS A 223 10.22 5.66 -6.28
CA LYS A 223 9.97 7.00 -5.73
C LYS A 223 8.75 7.58 -6.41
N MET A 224 7.81 8.07 -5.61
CA MET A 224 6.62 8.77 -6.08
C MET A 224 6.66 10.22 -5.62
N ASP A 225 6.20 11.13 -6.46
CA ASP A 225 6.01 12.52 -6.10
C ASP A 225 4.68 12.74 -5.33
N LYS A 226 4.34 14.00 -5.04
CA LYS A 226 3.09 14.36 -4.36
C LYS A 226 1.84 14.07 -5.19
N ASN A 227 1.98 13.99 -6.51
CA ASN A 227 0.92 13.68 -7.45
C ASN A 227 0.76 12.18 -7.70
N SER A 228 1.55 11.33 -7.01
CA SER A 228 1.68 9.89 -7.24
C SER A 228 2.21 9.55 -8.63
N GLU A 229 2.97 10.47 -9.23
CA GLU A 229 3.71 10.21 -10.45
C GLU A 229 5.06 9.55 -10.09
N PRO A 230 5.46 8.50 -10.81
CA PRO A 230 6.77 7.89 -10.64
C PRO A 230 7.87 8.89 -10.96
N LEU A 231 8.89 8.94 -10.10
CA LEU A 231 10.12 9.71 -10.30
C LEU A 231 11.32 8.77 -10.41
N ASP A 232 12.36 9.26 -11.08
CA ASP A 232 13.64 8.58 -11.09
C ASP A 232 14.17 8.38 -9.66
N PHE A 233 14.51 7.14 -9.36
CA PHE A 233 15.11 6.71 -8.11
C PHE A 233 16.35 5.89 -8.40
N THR A 234 17.51 6.47 -8.12
CA THR A 234 18.81 5.85 -8.38
C THR A 234 19.38 5.16 -7.15
N VAL A 235 20.37 4.29 -7.35
CA VAL A 235 21.11 3.70 -6.22
C VAL A 235 21.82 4.79 -5.40
N SER A 236 22.27 5.87 -6.05
CA SER A 236 22.87 7.02 -5.36
C SER A 236 21.87 7.73 -4.43
N ASP A 237 20.62 7.88 -4.87
CA ASP A 237 19.54 8.43 -4.03
C ASP A 237 19.27 7.52 -2.83
N PHE A 238 19.17 6.21 -3.06
CA PHE A 238 19.00 5.25 -1.97
C PHE A 238 20.12 5.36 -0.92
N GLU A 239 21.38 5.42 -1.37
CA GLU A 239 22.52 5.55 -0.44
C GLU A 239 22.49 6.89 0.31
N LEU A 240 22.10 7.98 -0.34
CA LEU A 240 22.02 9.29 0.27
C LEU A 240 20.91 9.34 1.32
N GLU A 241 19.73 8.83 1.00
CA GLU A 241 18.53 8.89 1.83
C GLU A 241 18.60 7.93 3.02
N PHE A 242 19.13 6.71 2.81
CA PHE A 242 19.02 5.63 3.79
C PHE A 242 20.35 5.22 4.43
N ARG A 243 21.50 5.39 3.76
CA ARG A 243 22.81 4.95 4.29
C ARG A 243 23.48 5.99 5.17
N LYS A 244 23.21 7.29 5.00
CA LYS A 244 23.84 8.38 5.77
C LYS A 244 23.33 8.55 7.21
N LYS A 245 22.21 7.92 7.60
CA LYS A 245 21.67 8.01 8.97
C LYS A 245 22.44 7.20 10.04
N LYS A 246 23.48 6.42 9.67
CA LYS A 246 24.35 5.74 10.65
C LYS A 246 25.36 6.64 11.38
N ARG A 247 25.53 7.92 11.01
CA ARG A 247 26.56 8.81 11.61
C ARG A 247 26.09 9.77 12.72
N LYS A 248 24.83 9.74 13.15
CA LYS A 248 24.33 10.64 14.20
C LYS A 248 23.82 9.92 15.46
N TRP A 249 24.38 8.75 15.77
CA TRP A 249 24.07 8.00 17.00
C TRP A 249 25.31 7.63 17.86
N SER A 250 26.54 7.84 17.40
CA SER A 250 27.73 7.42 18.15
C SER A 250 28.43 8.50 18.97
N LEU A 251 27.78 9.62 19.31
CA LEU A 251 28.43 10.72 20.06
C LEU A 251 27.63 11.30 21.23
N ASN A 252 26.53 10.68 21.64
CA ASN A 252 25.76 11.13 22.81
C ASN A 252 25.40 9.98 23.78
N SER A 253 26.36 9.10 24.06
CA SER A 253 26.33 8.26 25.26
C SER A 253 27.37 8.79 26.23
N GLY A 254 27.01 9.89 26.90
CA GLY A 254 27.73 10.39 28.06
C GLY A 254 27.65 9.37 29.19
N ASN A 255 28.83 9.07 29.73
CA ASN A 255 29.14 8.95 31.15
C ASN A 255 28.38 7.90 32.00
N LYS A 256 29.05 6.78 32.25
CA LYS A 256 29.14 6.20 33.60
C LYS A 256 30.59 5.78 33.88
N GLU A 257 31.19 6.49 34.81
CA GLU A 257 32.44 6.16 35.48
C GLU A 257 32.32 4.84 36.25
N ASN A 258 33.41 4.05 36.24
CA ASN A 258 34.13 3.49 37.39
C ASN A 258 34.82 2.15 36.99
N ASN A 259 36.16 2.15 36.82
CA ASN A 259 37.21 1.82 37.81
C ASN A 259 37.31 0.29 38.03
N LEU A 260 38.43 -0.44 37.94
CA LEU A 260 39.83 -0.20 38.29
C LEU A 260 40.70 -1.36 37.69
N ASN A 261 42.01 -1.09 37.48
CA ASN A 261 43.18 -1.97 37.60
C ASN A 261 44.00 -2.40 36.37
N ASN A 262 45.31 -2.10 36.51
CA ASN A 262 46.52 -2.61 35.85
C ASN A 262 46.83 -2.12 34.43
N CYS A 263 47.78 -1.19 34.30
CA CYS A 263 49.21 -1.52 34.37
C CYS A 263 50.06 -0.26 34.15
N THR A 264 50.67 0.26 35.22
CA THR A 264 51.77 1.22 35.14
C THR A 264 53.08 0.53 35.48
N SER A 265 54.03 0.60 34.56
CA SER A 265 55.44 0.94 34.76
C SER A 265 56.35 0.15 33.82
N LEU A 266 57.07 0.87 32.95
CA LEU A 266 58.48 0.65 32.67
C LEU A 266 58.97 1.85 31.83
N SER A 267 59.54 2.80 32.54
CA SER A 267 60.45 3.82 32.04
C SER A 267 61.76 3.17 31.57
N LEU A 268 62.37 3.65 30.49
CA LEU A 268 63.84 3.67 30.31
C LEU A 268 64.25 4.69 29.22
N THR A 269 64.69 5.86 29.70
CA THR A 269 65.90 6.62 29.31
C THR A 269 66.31 6.74 27.83
N GLY A 270 66.19 7.96 27.30
CA GLY A 270 67.27 8.82 26.78
C GLY A 270 68.34 8.27 25.81
N SER A 271 68.42 8.88 24.63
CA SER A 271 69.69 9.47 24.16
C SER A 271 69.53 10.46 23.03
N SER A 272 70.13 11.61 23.27
CA SER A 272 70.41 12.71 22.36
C SER A 272 71.35 12.29 21.24
N ARG A 273 71.16 12.83 20.02
CA ARG A 273 72.27 13.38 19.22
C ARG A 273 71.76 14.24 18.05
N ARG A 274 72.02 15.54 18.20
CA ARG A 274 72.17 16.55 17.15
C ARG A 274 73.65 16.58 16.73
N ILE A 275 73.91 17.17 15.56
CA ILE A 275 75.20 17.56 14.95
C ILE A 275 75.73 16.55 13.91
N SER A 276 75.57 16.89 12.63
CA SER A 276 76.59 17.59 11.82
C SER A 276 75.93 18.27 10.63
#